data_AF-A0A502DXJ2-F1
#
_entry.id   AF-A0A502DXJ2-F1
#
_cell.length_a   1.000
_cell.length_b   1.000
_cell.length_c   1.000
_cell.angle_alpha   90.00
_cell.angle_beta   90.00
_cell.angle_gamma   90.00
#
_symmetry.space_group_name_H-M   'P 1'
#
loop_
_entity.id
_entity.type
_entity.pdbx_description
1 polymer ?
#
loop_
_entity_poly.entity_id
_entity_poly.type
_entity_poly.pdbx_seq_one_letter_code
_entity_poly.pdbx_strand_id
1 'polypeptide(L)'
;MITAARAVLANWKLIGIAVLLGLLGLQTVRVADGKADLANERATRAAETSERNRIALRESERVAGLQLNHAAQQQEIFDVYESRLKTLQDRRNVDAADAQRVRQQLTTFAARDREAARTDPTACERVADRSAVLADVAAEGRDLLAEGRRVVQSRDAEVRLLLGILRNDRVLMTPTSVRERNGAEP
;
A
#
# COMPACT_ATOMS: atom_id res chain seq x y z
N MET A 1 -9.55 -6.34 -104.10
CA MET A 1 -8.63 -5.57 -103.23
C MET A 1 -9.30 -4.98 -101.98
N ILE A 2 -10.58 -4.59 -102.00
CA ILE A 2 -11.31 -4.01 -100.84
C ILE A 2 -11.54 -5.03 -99.69
N THR A 3 -11.65 -6.32 -100.00
CA THR A 3 -11.86 -7.41 -99.03
C THR A 3 -10.62 -7.74 -98.18
N ALA A 4 -9.42 -7.66 -98.76
CA ALA A 4 -8.17 -7.93 -98.04
C ALA A 4 -7.82 -6.83 -97.03
N ALA A 5 -8.04 -5.55 -97.39
CA ALA A 5 -7.81 -4.42 -96.49
C ALA A 5 -8.74 -4.43 -95.26
N ARG A 6 -10.00 -4.86 -95.42
CA ARG A 6 -10.95 -5.04 -94.31
C ARG A 6 -10.56 -6.17 -93.36
N ALA A 7 -10.04 -7.28 -93.86
CA ALA A 7 -9.56 -8.39 -93.04
C ALA A 7 -8.32 -8.01 -92.22
N VAL A 8 -7.39 -7.25 -92.81
CA VAL A 8 -6.21 -6.72 -92.09
C VAL A 8 -6.62 -5.74 -90.99
N LEU A 9 -7.51 -4.77 -91.29
CA LEU A 9 -8.01 -3.85 -90.25
C LEU A 9 -8.80 -4.57 -89.15
N ALA A 10 -9.57 -5.60 -89.48
CA ALA A 10 -10.28 -6.43 -88.50
C ALA A 10 -9.29 -7.18 -87.58
N ASN A 11 -8.21 -7.73 -88.13
CA ASN A 11 -7.15 -8.38 -87.35
C ASN A 11 -6.44 -7.41 -86.41
N TRP A 12 -6.13 -6.19 -86.86
CA TRP A 12 -5.53 -5.16 -85.98
C TRP A 12 -6.47 -4.72 -84.84
N LYS A 13 -7.78 -4.64 -85.10
CA LYS A 13 -8.79 -4.34 -84.06
C LYS A 13 -8.88 -5.46 -83.02
N LEU A 14 -8.85 -6.73 -83.46
CA LEU A 14 -8.86 -7.89 -82.56
C LEU A 14 -7.60 -7.94 -81.69
N ILE A 15 -6.43 -7.62 -82.25
CA ILE A 15 -5.18 -7.51 -81.49
C ILE A 15 -5.28 -6.41 -80.43
N GLY A 16 -5.82 -5.23 -80.78
CA GLY A 16 -6.00 -4.14 -79.83
C GLY A 16 -6.93 -4.49 -78.66
N ILE A 17 -8.04 -5.20 -78.94
CA ILE A 17 -8.97 -5.69 -77.92
C ILE A 17 -8.29 -6.72 -77.01
N ALA A 18 -7.53 -7.67 -77.58
CA ALA A 18 -6.80 -8.67 -76.80
C ALA A 18 -5.76 -8.04 -75.86
N VAL A 19 -5.04 -7.01 -76.32
CA VAL A 19 -4.08 -6.26 -75.50
C VAL A 19 -4.77 -5.50 -74.37
N LEU A 20 -5.91 -4.84 -74.64
CA LEU A 20 -6.70 -4.15 -73.62
C LEU A 20 -7.24 -5.11 -72.55
N LEU A 21 -7.75 -6.27 -72.96
CA LEU A 21 -8.22 -7.30 -72.03
C LEU A 21 -7.07 -7.88 -71.20
N GLY A 22 -5.88 -8.07 -71.80
CA GLY A 22 -4.67 -8.48 -71.07
C GLY A 22 -4.22 -7.46 -70.03
N LEU A 23 -4.27 -6.17 -70.36
CA LEU A 23 -3.96 -5.07 -69.43
C LEU A 23 -4.97 -4.97 -68.30
N LEU A 24 -6.28 -5.09 -68.59
CA LEU A 24 -7.34 -5.11 -67.59
C LEU A 24 -7.19 -6.32 -66.66
N GLY A 25 -6.91 -7.52 -67.20
CA GLY A 25 -6.63 -8.72 -66.41
C GLY A 25 -5.43 -8.51 -65.47
N LEU A 26 -4.33 -7.97 -65.98
CA LEU A 26 -3.14 -7.68 -65.16
C LEU A 26 -3.43 -6.67 -64.04
N GLN A 27 -4.22 -5.62 -64.33
CA GLN A 27 -4.65 -4.66 -63.31
C GLN A 27 -5.53 -5.33 -62.24
N THR A 28 -6.46 -6.22 -62.63
CA THR A 28 -7.30 -6.92 -61.65
C THR A 28 -6.51 -7.84 -60.72
N VAL A 29 -5.48 -8.51 -61.22
CA VAL A 29 -4.58 -9.34 -60.40
C VAL A 29 -3.79 -8.48 -59.43
N ARG A 30 -3.19 -7.38 -59.88
CA ARG A 30 -2.45 -6.45 -58.99
C ARG A 30 -3.33 -5.86 -57.89
N VAL A 31 -4.58 -5.53 -58.21
CA VAL A 31 -5.54 -5.02 -57.21
C VAL A 31 -5.96 -6.13 -56.24
N ALA A 32 -6.09 -7.37 -56.71
CA ALA A 32 -6.39 -8.51 -55.84
C ALA A 32 -5.23 -8.80 -54.88
N ASP A 33 -3.99 -8.80 -55.36
CA ASP A 33 -2.77 -8.99 -54.55
C ASP A 33 -2.65 -7.88 -53.50
N GLY A 34 -2.81 -6.61 -53.90
CA GLY A 34 -2.76 -5.48 -52.95
C GLY A 34 -3.86 -5.52 -51.88
N LYS A 35 -5.05 -6.05 -52.21
CA LYS A 35 -6.12 -6.29 -51.21
C LYS A 35 -5.78 -7.45 -50.28
N ALA A 36 -5.16 -8.51 -50.79
CA ALA A 36 -4.72 -9.66 -50.00
C ALA A 36 -3.61 -9.25 -49.01
N ASP A 37 -2.62 -8.48 -49.47
CA ASP A 37 -1.54 -7.95 -48.62
C ASP A 37 -2.09 -7.03 -47.53
N LEU A 38 -3.03 -6.14 -47.88
CA LEU A 38 -3.68 -5.26 -46.90
C LEU A 38 -4.53 -6.04 -45.89
N ALA A 39 -5.22 -7.09 -46.33
CA ALA A 39 -5.98 -7.96 -45.44
C ALA A 39 -5.06 -8.74 -44.48
N ASN A 40 -3.92 -9.21 -44.97
CA ASN A 40 -2.91 -9.90 -44.16
C ASN A 40 -2.28 -8.97 -43.12
N GLU A 41 -1.88 -7.75 -43.52
CA GLU A 41 -1.36 -6.75 -42.58
C GLU A 41 -2.41 -6.39 -41.52
N ARG A 42 -3.69 -6.21 -41.90
CA ARG A 42 -4.78 -5.97 -40.95
C ARG A 42 -4.97 -7.13 -39.97
N ALA A 43 -4.89 -8.37 -40.45
CA ALA A 43 -5.00 -9.56 -39.60
C ALA A 43 -3.83 -9.65 -38.61
N THR A 44 -2.60 -9.40 -39.05
CA THR A 44 -1.41 -9.36 -38.18
C THR A 44 -1.53 -8.26 -37.15
N ARG A 45 -1.93 -7.04 -37.56
CA ARG A 45 -2.14 -5.91 -36.63
C ARG A 45 -3.23 -6.18 -35.61
N ALA A 46 -4.33 -6.83 -36.02
CA ALA A 46 -5.40 -7.23 -35.11
C ALA A 46 -4.90 -8.27 -34.10
N ALA A 47 -4.10 -9.25 -34.54
CA ALA A 47 -3.50 -10.25 -33.67
C ALA A 47 -2.52 -9.62 -32.67
N GLU A 48 -1.62 -8.74 -33.12
CA GLU A 48 -0.69 -8.01 -32.26
C GLU A 48 -1.43 -7.15 -31.22
N THR A 49 -2.48 -6.44 -31.64
CA THR A 49 -3.29 -5.59 -30.75
C THR A 49 -4.01 -6.43 -29.71
N SER A 50 -4.58 -7.57 -30.12
CA SER A 50 -5.22 -8.51 -29.20
C SER A 50 -4.22 -9.02 -28.16
N GLU A 51 -3.01 -9.40 -28.56
CA GLU A 51 -2.01 -9.90 -27.62
C GLU A 51 -1.56 -8.82 -26.62
N ARG A 52 -1.32 -7.60 -27.11
CA ARG A 52 -1.02 -6.45 -26.24
C ARG A 52 -2.13 -6.18 -25.24
N ASN A 53 -3.38 -6.25 -25.68
CA ASN A 53 -4.54 -6.07 -24.80
C ASN A 53 -4.64 -7.19 -23.75
N ARG A 54 -4.33 -8.44 -24.10
CA ARG A 54 -4.32 -9.56 -23.15
C ARG A 54 -3.23 -9.40 -22.10
N ILE A 55 -2.03 -8.94 -22.49
CA ILE A 55 -0.94 -8.68 -21.55
C ILE A 55 -1.32 -7.52 -20.62
N ALA A 56 -1.85 -6.42 -21.18
CA ALA A 56 -2.31 -5.28 -20.40
C ALA A 56 -3.41 -5.65 -19.40
N LEU A 57 -4.36 -6.51 -19.79
CA LEU A 57 -5.43 -6.98 -18.91
C LEU A 57 -4.87 -7.79 -17.73
N ARG A 58 -3.98 -8.76 -18.00
CA ARG A 58 -3.35 -9.57 -16.93
C ARG A 58 -2.58 -8.69 -15.96
N GLU A 59 -1.86 -7.69 -16.47
CA GLU A 59 -1.12 -6.75 -15.63
C GLU A 59 -2.07 -5.86 -14.80
N SER A 60 -3.18 -5.41 -15.39
CA SER A 60 -4.22 -4.66 -14.68
C SER A 60 -4.86 -5.48 -13.54
N GLU A 61 -5.21 -6.74 -13.81
CA GLU A 61 -5.76 -7.65 -12.79
C GLU A 61 -4.75 -7.89 -11.66
N ARG A 62 -3.48 -8.08 -12.01
CA ARG A 62 -2.39 -8.25 -11.05
C ARG A 62 -2.23 -7.03 -10.15
N VAL A 63 -2.18 -5.83 -10.73
CA VAL A 63 -2.07 -4.57 -9.97
C VAL A 63 -3.29 -4.35 -9.09
N ALA A 64 -4.50 -4.64 -9.60
CA ALA A 64 -5.73 -4.55 -8.80
C ALA A 64 -5.68 -5.49 -7.59
N GLY A 65 -5.23 -6.73 -7.76
CA GLY A 65 -5.05 -7.69 -6.65
C GLY A 65 -4.03 -7.21 -5.61
N LEU A 66 -2.93 -6.61 -6.05
CA LEU A 66 -1.94 -6.01 -5.14
C LEU A 66 -2.52 -4.83 -4.35
N GLN A 67 -3.28 -3.95 -5.01
CA GLN A 67 -3.92 -2.80 -4.35
C GLN A 67 -4.97 -3.24 -3.33
N LEU A 68 -5.78 -4.26 -3.65
CA LEU A 68 -6.75 -4.83 -2.71
C LEU A 68 -6.08 -5.40 -1.46
N ASN A 69 -5.00 -6.19 -1.65
CA ASN A 69 -4.24 -6.75 -0.54
C ASN A 69 -3.55 -5.67 0.30
N HIS A 70 -2.99 -4.65 -0.35
CA HIS A 70 -2.37 -3.51 0.35
C HIS A 70 -3.41 -2.75 1.17
N ALA A 71 -4.59 -2.47 0.61
CA ALA A 71 -5.67 -1.80 1.32
C ALA A 71 -6.18 -2.61 2.52
N ALA A 72 -6.34 -3.93 2.37
CA ALA A 72 -6.74 -4.81 3.46
C ALA A 72 -5.71 -4.82 4.60
N GLN A 73 -4.42 -4.94 4.28
CA GLN A 73 -3.36 -4.87 5.28
C GLN A 73 -3.27 -3.48 5.93
N GLN A 74 -3.51 -2.42 5.16
CA GLN A 74 -3.53 -1.06 5.68
C GLN A 74 -4.64 -0.90 6.73
N GLN A 75 -5.82 -1.44 6.46
CA GLN A 75 -6.93 -1.43 7.42
C GLN A 75 -6.56 -2.18 8.70
N GLU A 76 -6.00 -3.39 8.59
CA GLU A 76 -5.58 -4.19 9.74
C GLU A 76 -4.55 -3.45 10.62
N ILE A 77 -3.59 -2.77 9.99
CA ILE A 77 -2.60 -1.94 10.69
C ILE A 77 -3.27 -0.83 11.52
N PHE A 78 -4.28 -0.16 10.96
CA PHE A 78 -5.03 0.87 11.68
C PHE A 78 -5.90 0.28 12.80
N ASP A 79 -6.60 -0.83 12.55
CA ASP A 79 -7.45 -1.49 13.55
C ASP A 79 -6.63 -1.92 14.79
N VAL A 80 -5.43 -2.47 14.57
CA VAL A 80 -4.50 -2.83 15.65
C VAL A 80 -4.04 -1.60 16.42
N TYR A 81 -3.77 -0.49 15.73
CA TYR A 81 -3.38 0.76 16.38
C TYR A 81 -4.52 1.34 17.22
N GLU A 82 -5.74 1.39 16.72
CA GLU A 82 -6.91 1.85 17.46
C GLU A 82 -7.19 1.00 18.70
N SER A 83 -7.14 -0.33 18.56
CA SER A 83 -7.29 -1.27 19.68
C SER A 83 -6.26 -1.04 20.79
N ARG A 84 -5.01 -0.76 20.42
CA ARG A 84 -3.95 -0.39 21.36
C ARG A 84 -4.22 0.94 22.02
N LEU A 85 -4.66 1.95 21.28
CA LEU A 85 -4.96 3.27 21.82
C LEU A 85 -6.07 3.18 22.89
N LYS A 86 -7.12 2.41 22.61
CA LYS A 86 -8.19 2.11 23.58
C LYS A 86 -7.64 1.43 24.83
N THR A 87 -6.82 0.40 24.68
CA THR A 87 -6.19 -0.31 25.81
C THR A 87 -5.31 0.64 26.66
N LEU A 88 -4.57 1.54 26.01
CA LEU A 88 -3.77 2.54 26.72
C LEU A 88 -4.64 3.55 27.45
N GLN A 89 -5.77 3.95 26.88
CA GLN A 89 -6.72 4.86 27.52
C GLN A 89 -7.39 4.22 28.75
N ASP A 90 -7.79 2.96 28.67
CA ASP A 90 -8.34 2.22 29.81
C ASP A 90 -7.32 2.11 30.96
N ARG A 91 -6.05 1.85 30.63
CA ARG A 91 -4.95 1.80 31.61
C ARG A 91 -4.68 3.15 32.28
N ARG A 92 -4.87 4.28 31.58
CA ARG A 92 -4.67 5.61 32.18
C ARG A 92 -5.58 5.86 33.37
N ASN A 93 -6.82 5.39 33.31
CA ASN A 93 -7.77 5.54 34.41
C ASN A 93 -7.34 4.75 35.64
N VAL A 94 -6.84 3.52 35.42
CA VAL A 94 -6.29 2.67 36.49
C VAL A 94 -5.04 3.30 37.09
N ASP A 95 -4.10 3.74 36.27
CA ASP A 95 -2.87 4.39 36.73
C ASP A 95 -3.14 5.67 37.52
N ALA A 96 -4.15 6.47 37.12
CA ALA A 96 -4.56 7.67 37.85
C ALA A 96 -5.15 7.34 39.23
N ALA A 97 -6.03 6.33 39.30
CA ALA A 97 -6.59 5.85 40.57
C ALA A 97 -5.51 5.28 41.50
N ASP A 98 -4.56 4.52 40.94
CA ASP A 98 -3.42 3.98 41.66
C ASP A 98 -2.50 5.08 42.21
N ALA A 99 -2.19 6.10 41.40
CA ALA A 99 -1.41 7.26 41.84
C ALA A 99 -2.11 8.01 42.98
N GLN A 100 -3.43 8.24 42.87
CA GLN A 100 -4.21 8.88 43.93
C GLN A 100 -4.21 8.05 45.23
N ARG A 101 -4.36 6.73 45.14
CA ARG A 101 -4.29 5.83 46.29
C ARG A 101 -2.92 5.93 46.97
N VAL A 102 -1.83 5.90 46.21
CA VAL A 102 -0.47 6.01 46.76
C VAL A 102 -0.26 7.36 47.44
N ARG A 103 -0.73 8.48 46.86
CA ARG A 103 -0.67 9.79 47.51
C ARG A 103 -1.38 9.78 48.87
N GLN A 104 -2.60 9.25 48.94
CA GLN A 104 -3.35 9.14 50.19
C GLN A 104 -2.62 8.30 51.24
N GLN A 105 -1.99 7.20 50.84
CA GLN A 105 -1.18 6.36 51.73
C GLN A 105 0.03 7.11 52.28
N LEU A 106 0.74 7.87 51.44
CA LEU A 106 1.90 8.68 51.83
C LEU A 106 1.49 9.82 52.77
N THR A 107 0.39 10.53 52.48
CA THR A 107 -0.14 11.58 53.38
C THR A 107 -0.58 10.99 54.72
N THR A 108 -1.24 9.83 54.71
CA THR A 108 -1.65 9.14 55.95
C THR A 108 -0.45 8.71 56.78
N PHE A 109 0.61 8.22 56.12
CA PHE A 109 1.86 7.84 56.78
C PHE A 109 2.52 9.05 57.45
N ALA A 110 2.69 10.16 56.72
CA ALA A 110 3.26 11.39 57.28
C ALA A 110 2.42 11.96 58.44
N ALA A 111 1.09 11.85 58.37
CA ALA A 111 0.21 12.27 59.46
C ALA A 111 0.37 11.40 60.73
N ARG A 112 0.55 10.08 60.57
CA ARG A 112 0.83 9.18 61.71
C ARG A 112 2.17 9.47 62.37
N ASP A 113 3.20 9.76 61.58
CA ASP A 113 4.51 10.16 62.11
C ASP A 113 4.42 11.45 62.92
N ARG A 114 3.65 12.46 62.46
CA ARG A 114 3.38 13.68 63.24
C ARG A 114 2.65 13.39 64.56
N GLU A 115 1.69 12.46 64.56
CA GLU A 115 0.97 12.11 65.78
C GLU A 115 1.89 11.40 66.79
N ALA A 116 2.70 10.46 66.31
CA ALA A 116 3.69 9.75 67.13
C ALA A 116 4.74 10.69 67.73
N ALA A 117 4.96 11.85 67.11
CA ALA A 117 5.93 12.84 67.55
C ALA A 117 5.55 13.63 68.81
N ARG A 118 4.34 13.47 69.34
CA ARG A 118 3.87 14.21 70.52
C ARG A 118 4.54 13.85 71.83
N THR A 119 5.22 12.70 71.93
CA THR A 119 5.81 12.19 73.18
C THR A 119 7.26 12.63 73.44
N ASP A 120 8.02 12.97 72.38
CA ASP A 120 9.31 13.68 72.44
C ASP A 120 9.33 14.74 71.30
N PRO A 121 8.92 15.99 71.60
CA PRO A 121 8.52 16.94 70.57
C PRO A 121 9.63 17.25 69.56
N THR A 122 10.85 17.51 70.02
CA THR A 122 11.91 18.05 69.15
C THR A 122 12.62 17.00 68.31
N ALA A 123 12.83 15.79 68.86
CA ALA A 123 13.42 14.70 68.09
C ALA A 123 12.41 14.14 67.09
N CYS A 124 11.15 14.04 67.48
CA CYS A 124 10.13 13.44 66.64
C CYS A 124 9.51 14.43 65.63
N GLU A 125 9.44 15.75 65.90
CA GLU A 125 9.02 16.75 64.89
C GLU A 125 9.93 16.74 63.66
N ARG A 126 11.26 16.67 63.87
CA ARG A 126 12.21 16.57 62.74
C ARG A 126 12.03 15.29 61.93
N VAL A 127 11.65 14.18 62.56
CA VAL A 127 11.35 12.92 61.87
C VAL A 127 10.07 13.07 61.05
N ALA A 128 9.04 13.70 61.62
CA ALA A 128 7.76 13.92 60.96
C ALA A 128 7.84 14.91 59.77
N ASP A 129 8.64 15.97 59.89
CA ASP A 129 8.89 16.89 58.78
C ASP A 129 9.68 16.21 57.66
N ARG A 130 10.68 15.41 58.02
CA ARG A 130 11.44 14.62 57.03
C ARG A 130 10.54 13.60 56.34
N SER A 131 9.62 12.93 57.04
CA SER A 131 8.71 11.97 56.42
C SER A 131 7.67 12.65 55.52
N ALA A 132 7.25 13.88 55.84
CA ALA A 132 6.43 14.69 54.94
C ALA A 132 7.18 15.04 53.63
N VAL A 133 8.43 15.50 53.72
CA VAL A 133 9.25 15.79 52.52
C VAL A 133 9.47 14.53 51.68
N LEU A 134 9.78 13.39 52.32
CA LEU A 134 9.95 12.12 51.62
C LEU A 134 8.64 11.65 50.95
N ALA A 135 7.49 11.86 51.60
CA ALA A 135 6.18 11.57 51.04
C ALA A 135 5.90 12.41 49.79
N ASP A 136 6.20 13.70 49.82
CA ASP A 136 6.01 14.60 48.67
C ASP A 136 6.91 14.23 47.49
N VAL A 137 8.21 14.01 47.73
CA VAL A 137 9.15 13.56 46.69
C VAL A 137 8.75 12.21 46.11
N ALA A 138 8.28 11.28 46.95
CA ALA A 138 7.80 9.98 46.48
C ALA A 138 6.52 10.10 45.64
N ALA A 139 5.61 11.01 45.98
CA ALA A 139 4.41 11.30 45.20
C ALA A 139 4.76 11.91 43.84
N GLU A 140 5.65 12.92 43.81
CA GLU A 140 6.13 13.54 42.58
C GLU A 140 6.85 12.52 41.68
N GLY A 141 7.75 11.72 42.24
CA GLY A 141 8.44 10.66 41.50
C GLY A 141 7.48 9.64 40.89
N ARG A 142 6.38 9.31 41.59
CA ARG A 142 5.33 8.43 41.05
C ARG A 142 4.57 9.07 39.89
N ASP A 143 4.25 10.35 39.97
CA ASP A 143 3.58 11.08 38.91
C ASP A 143 4.45 11.17 37.65
N LEU A 144 5.73 11.49 37.80
CA LEU A 144 6.70 11.53 36.71
C LEU A 144 6.88 10.16 36.04
N LEU A 145 6.95 9.08 36.82
CA LEU A 145 7.04 7.72 36.28
C LEU A 145 5.78 7.30 35.52
N ALA A 146 4.60 7.68 36.02
CA ALA A 146 3.33 7.43 35.33
C ALA A 146 3.29 8.19 34.00
N GLU A 147 3.68 9.46 33.99
CA GLU A 147 3.70 10.27 32.77
C GLU A 147 4.74 9.77 31.76
N GLY A 148 5.96 9.48 32.22
CA GLY A 148 7.01 8.91 31.36
C GLY A 148 6.57 7.60 30.71
N ARG A 149 5.91 6.72 31.47
CA ARG A 149 5.33 5.47 30.94
C ARG A 149 4.28 5.75 29.86
N ARG A 150 3.38 6.72 30.06
CA ARG A 150 2.35 7.08 29.06
C ARG A 150 2.98 7.56 27.76
N VAL A 151 3.98 8.44 27.85
CA VAL A 151 4.68 8.96 26.67
C VAL A 151 5.36 7.81 25.92
N VAL A 152 6.10 6.96 26.61
CA VAL A 152 6.81 5.83 25.98
C VAL A 152 5.82 4.88 25.30
N GLN A 153 4.73 4.52 25.96
CA GLN A 153 3.73 3.62 25.39
C GLN A 153 3.00 4.22 24.18
N SER A 154 2.69 5.52 24.22
CA SER A 154 2.10 6.24 23.08
C SER A 154 3.04 6.24 21.88
N ARG A 155 4.31 6.58 22.10
CA ARG A 155 5.31 6.64 21.03
C ARG A 155 5.65 5.26 20.47
N ASP A 156 5.71 4.23 21.31
CA ASP A 156 5.89 2.85 20.86
C ASP A 156 4.71 2.37 19.99
N ALA A 157 3.47 2.77 20.31
CA ALA A 157 2.30 2.50 19.46
C ALA A 157 2.39 3.21 18.10
N GLU A 158 2.77 4.49 18.08
CA GLU A 158 2.98 5.27 16.84
C GLU A 158 4.11 4.69 15.98
N VAL A 159 5.26 4.36 16.58
CA VAL A 159 6.39 3.76 15.86
C VAL A 159 5.98 2.45 15.22
N ARG A 160 5.21 1.61 15.91
CA ARG A 160 4.70 0.35 15.34
C ARG A 160 3.72 0.58 14.20
N LEU A 161 2.82 1.57 14.32
CA LEU A 161 1.93 1.98 13.24
C LEU A 161 2.74 2.38 11.99
N LEU A 162 3.65 3.34 12.14
CA LEU A 162 4.46 3.85 11.02
C LEU A 162 5.34 2.76 10.40
N LEU A 163 5.93 1.89 11.23
CA LEU A 163 6.71 0.75 10.75
C LEU A 163 5.84 -0.26 9.99
N GLY A 164 4.60 -0.47 10.42
CA GLY A 164 3.61 -1.28 9.71
C GLY A 164 3.30 -0.71 8.32
N ILE A 165 2.96 0.58 8.25
CA ILE A 165 2.69 1.29 6.99
C ILE A 165 3.88 1.19 6.04
N LEU A 166 5.09 1.52 6.52
CA LEU A 166 6.30 1.45 5.72
C LEU A 166 6.59 0.04 5.19
N ARG A 167 6.30 -1.00 5.98
CA ARG A 167 6.45 -2.40 5.53
C ARG A 167 5.43 -2.74 4.45
N ASN A 168 4.17 -2.37 4.65
CA ASN A 168 3.10 -2.59 3.67
C ASN A 168 3.41 -1.89 2.33
N ASP A 169 3.83 -0.63 2.39
CA ASP A 169 4.22 0.15 1.21
C ASP A 169 5.42 -0.46 0.48
N ARG A 170 6.43 -0.93 1.22
CA ARG A 170 7.57 -1.63 0.60
C ARG A 170 7.15 -2.90 -0.10
N VAL A 171 6.21 -3.67 0.45
CA VAL A 171 5.69 -4.87 -0.22
C VAL A 171 5.00 -4.50 -1.53
N LEU A 172 4.24 -3.40 -1.56
CA LEU A 172 3.60 -2.90 -2.78
C LEU A 172 4.62 -2.44 -3.83
N MET A 173 5.72 -1.82 -3.39
CA MET A 173 6.78 -1.30 -4.27
C MET A 173 7.84 -2.32 -4.68
N THR A 174 7.90 -3.50 -4.05
CA THR A 174 8.92 -4.50 -4.39
C THR A 174 8.60 -5.11 -5.76
N PRO A 175 9.49 -4.99 -6.75
CA PRO A 175 9.26 -5.57 -8.07
C PRO A 175 9.13 -7.09 -7.97
N THR A 176 8.05 -7.63 -8.56
CA THR A 176 7.65 -9.04 -8.51
C THR A 176 8.73 -10.01 -8.97
N SER A 177 9.70 -9.55 -9.79
CA SER A 177 10.85 -10.34 -10.25
C SER A 177 11.78 -10.82 -9.13
N VAL A 178 11.74 -10.21 -7.95
CA VAL A 178 12.48 -10.68 -6.76
C VAL A 178 11.66 -11.71 -5.97
N ARG A 179 10.33 -11.62 -6.01
CA ARG A 179 9.43 -12.53 -5.28
C ARG A 179 9.31 -13.90 -5.93
N GLU A 180 9.29 -13.96 -7.27
CA GLU A 180 9.35 -15.23 -8.01
C GLU A 180 10.71 -15.92 -7.90
N ARG A 181 11.81 -15.15 -7.78
CA ARG A 181 13.16 -15.70 -7.62
C ARG A 181 13.39 -16.33 -6.23
N ASN A 182 12.74 -15.79 -5.19
CA ASN A 182 12.84 -16.31 -3.83
C ASN A 182 11.79 -17.38 -3.48
N GLY A 183 10.80 -17.62 -4.37
CA GLY A 183 9.83 -18.71 -4.24
C GLY A 183 10.17 -19.95 -5.06
N ALA A 184 11.33 -19.96 -5.73
CA ALA A 184 11.78 -21.00 -6.64
C ALA A 184 13.04 -21.75 -6.16
N GLU A 185 13.41 -21.64 -4.88
CA GLU A 185 14.35 -22.57 -4.26
C GLU A 185 13.58 -23.62 -3.44
N PRO A 186 13.70 -24.92 -3.76
CA PRO A 186 13.18 -26.02 -2.94
C PRO A 186 13.94 -26.17 -1.62
#